data_AF-A0A349BUR2-F1
#
_entry.id   AF-A0A349BUR2-F1
#
_cell.length_a   1.000
_cell.length_b   1.000
_cell.length_c   1.000
_cell.angle_alpha   90.00
_cell.angle_beta   90.00
_cell.angle_gamma   90.00
#
_symmetry.space_group_name_H-M   'P 1'
#
loop_
_entity.id
_entity.type
_entity.pdbx_description
1 polymer ?
#
loop_
_entity_poly.entity_id
_entity_poly.type
_entity_poly.pdbx_seq_one_letter_code
_entity_poly.pdbx_strand_id
1 'polypeptide(L)'
;EIQQILEQWTTSSSKSYLLEITATLLSYQEGNEPFVNFILDQASNKGTGAWASTAGISLGYPNTMMSSALQARYVSSMKVARIQNSKKFKTPTPRGEFTTEQIKKCYDLSRWINHHQGFEMLTVASKAYHWELNLSEVAAVWAEGCIIKSDLMDTCITLFQKEHSLLQSDPFKVLLDGGKEEWKIILQQAVANEVSLITMQSAWSYFIAIKTE
;
A
#
# COMPACT_ATOMS: atom_id res chain seq x y z
N GLU A 1 -12.88 2.37 17.66
CA GLU A 1 -13.29 2.97 16.37
C GLU A 1 -12.50 2.40 15.19
N ILE A 2 -11.18 2.62 15.07
CA ILE A 2 -10.36 2.13 13.93
C ILE A 2 -10.54 0.62 13.68
N GLN A 3 -10.52 -0.19 14.74
CA GLN A 3 -10.74 -1.63 14.64
C GLN A 3 -12.06 -1.97 13.92
N GLN A 4 -13.17 -1.34 14.30
CA GLN A 4 -14.49 -1.57 13.72
C GLN A 4 -14.55 -1.12 12.26
N ILE A 5 -13.89 0.00 11.92
CA ILE A 5 -13.79 0.49 10.54
C ILE A 5 -13.06 -0.54 9.67
N LEU A 6 -11.91 -1.04 10.12
CA LEU A 6 -11.15 -2.04 9.35
C LEU A 6 -11.89 -3.37 9.27
N GLU A 7 -12.58 -3.78 10.34
CA GLU A 7 -13.45 -4.97 10.34
C GLU A 7 -14.60 -4.85 9.33
N GLN A 8 -15.20 -3.66 9.15
CA GLN A 8 -16.16 -3.45 8.08
C GLN A 8 -15.52 -3.58 6.70
N TRP A 9 -14.29 -3.10 6.52
CA TRP A 9 -13.60 -3.19 5.23
C TRP A 9 -13.29 -4.64 4.82
N THR A 10 -13.09 -5.57 5.76
CA THR A 10 -12.89 -7.01 5.46
C THR A 10 -14.13 -7.67 4.86
N THR A 11 -15.30 -7.03 4.95
CA THR A 11 -16.55 -7.51 4.32
C THR A 11 -16.76 -6.96 2.90
N SER A 12 -15.80 -6.20 2.38
CA SER A 12 -15.82 -5.59 1.04
C SER A 12 -14.72 -6.16 0.15
N SER A 13 -14.60 -5.67 -1.09
CA SER A 13 -13.50 -6.01 -2.02
C SER A 13 -12.09 -5.67 -1.48
N SER A 14 -12.01 -4.91 -0.38
CA SER A 14 -10.76 -4.64 0.34
C SER A 14 -10.25 -5.84 1.14
N LYS A 15 -11.04 -6.91 1.27
CA LYS A 15 -10.69 -8.10 2.03
C LYS A 15 -9.32 -8.63 1.67
N SER A 16 -8.52 -8.88 2.70
CA SER A 16 -7.18 -9.45 2.60
C SER A 16 -6.77 -9.99 3.97
N TYR A 17 -5.87 -10.96 3.98
CA TYR A 17 -5.31 -11.48 5.22
C TYR A 17 -4.68 -10.39 6.09
N LEU A 18 -3.93 -9.45 5.48
CA LEU A 18 -3.30 -8.34 6.20
C LEU A 18 -4.33 -7.40 6.85
N LEU A 19 -5.44 -7.11 6.17
CA LEU A 19 -6.50 -6.26 6.72
C LEU A 19 -7.21 -6.95 7.89
N GLU A 20 -7.51 -8.25 7.75
CA GLU A 20 -8.12 -9.06 8.81
C GLU A 20 -7.24 -9.09 10.06
N ILE A 21 -5.97 -9.47 9.94
CA ILE A 21 -5.08 -9.50 11.11
C ILE A 21 -4.86 -8.12 11.69
N THR A 22 -4.90 -7.04 10.90
CA THR A 22 -4.79 -5.68 11.41
C THR A 22 -6.00 -5.34 12.28
N ALA A 23 -7.22 -5.66 11.84
CA ALA A 23 -8.43 -5.47 12.64
C ALA A 23 -8.37 -6.30 13.94
N THR A 24 -7.95 -7.57 13.87
CA THR A 24 -7.79 -8.44 15.04
C THR A 24 -6.72 -7.92 16.01
N LEU A 25 -5.58 -7.44 15.52
CA LEU A 25 -4.52 -6.91 16.39
C LEU A 25 -4.98 -5.64 17.13
N LEU A 26 -5.79 -4.80 16.47
CA LEU A 26 -6.35 -3.61 17.10
C LEU A 26 -7.44 -3.90 18.14
N SER A 27 -8.00 -5.11 18.18
CA SER A 27 -8.95 -5.50 19.24
C SER A 27 -8.26 -5.96 20.53
N TYR A 28 -6.96 -6.30 20.48
CA TYR A 28 -6.25 -6.79 21.65
C TYR A 28 -5.99 -5.67 22.67
N GLN A 29 -6.26 -5.95 23.95
CA GLN A 29 -6.15 -5.02 25.08
C GLN A 29 -5.16 -5.57 26.11
N GLU A 30 -4.41 -4.67 26.74
CA GLU A 30 -3.60 -4.96 27.93
C GLU A 30 -4.12 -4.07 29.06
N GLY A 31 -4.80 -4.69 30.04
CA GLY A 31 -5.58 -3.96 31.03
C GLY A 31 -6.72 -3.17 30.39
N ASN A 32 -6.69 -1.84 30.52
CA ASN A 32 -7.70 -0.93 29.98
C ASN A 32 -7.20 -0.13 28.76
N GLU A 33 -6.06 -0.49 28.17
CA GLU A 33 -5.47 0.21 27.03
C GLU A 33 -5.26 -0.73 25.83
N PRO A 34 -5.44 -0.23 24.59
CA PRO A 34 -5.14 -1.01 23.39
C PRO A 34 -3.69 -1.46 23.36
N PHE A 35 -3.44 -2.76 23.17
CA PHE A 35 -2.09 -3.33 23.25
C PHE A 35 -1.11 -2.70 22.25
N VAL A 36 -1.61 -2.26 21.10
CA VAL A 36 -0.81 -1.59 20.06
C VAL A 36 -0.07 -0.35 20.58
N ASN A 37 -0.58 0.31 21.63
CA ASN A 37 0.06 1.48 22.23
C ASN A 37 1.34 1.14 23.00
N PHE A 38 1.52 -0.12 23.41
CA PHE A 38 2.72 -0.60 24.08
C PHE A 38 3.80 -1.06 23.09
N ILE A 39 3.48 -1.16 21.79
CA ILE A 39 4.40 -1.62 20.78
C ILE A 39 5.31 -0.46 20.35
N LEU A 40 6.62 -0.67 20.42
CA LEU A 40 7.60 0.29 19.93
C LEU A 40 7.48 0.46 18.41
N ASP A 41 7.33 1.70 17.96
CA ASP A 41 7.22 2.13 16.55
C ASP A 41 8.57 2.11 15.81
N GLN A 42 9.27 0.98 15.89
CA GLN A 42 10.51 0.68 15.17
C GLN A 42 10.33 -0.60 14.36
N ALA A 43 9.98 -0.44 13.09
CA ALA A 43 9.84 -1.58 12.19
C ALA A 43 11.21 -2.20 11.87
N SER A 44 11.30 -3.52 11.99
CA SER A 44 12.44 -4.29 11.51
C SER A 44 12.29 -4.66 10.02
N ASN A 45 13.39 -5.08 9.41
CA ASN A 45 13.41 -5.65 8.07
C ASN A 45 14.49 -6.73 8.01
N LYS A 46 14.24 -7.81 7.26
CA LYS A 46 15.16 -8.95 7.09
C LYS A 46 15.81 -9.00 5.70
N GLY A 47 15.86 -7.87 4.99
CA GLY A 47 16.52 -7.75 3.69
C GLY A 47 15.66 -7.99 2.45
N THR A 48 14.63 -8.86 2.49
CA THR A 48 13.83 -9.19 1.28
C THR A 48 13.16 -7.98 0.62
N GLY A 49 12.68 -7.02 1.41
CA GLY A 49 12.16 -5.75 0.88
C GLY A 49 13.22 -4.89 0.20
N ALA A 50 14.45 -4.87 0.72
CA ALA A 50 15.58 -4.19 0.09
C ALA A 50 15.98 -4.86 -1.23
N TRP A 51 15.98 -6.20 -1.28
CA TRP A 51 16.23 -6.93 -2.52
C TRP A 51 15.20 -6.61 -3.61
N ALA A 52 13.90 -6.57 -3.26
CA ALA A 52 12.86 -6.18 -4.21
C ALA A 52 13.05 -4.74 -4.71
N SER A 53 13.36 -3.80 -3.81
CA SER A 53 13.68 -2.41 -4.17
C SER A 53 14.88 -2.33 -5.14
N THR A 54 15.98 -3.00 -4.81
CA THR A 54 17.19 -3.04 -5.64
C THR A 54 16.95 -3.71 -6.98
N ALA A 55 16.16 -4.79 -7.04
CA ALA A 55 15.87 -5.48 -8.28
C ALA A 55 15.13 -4.57 -9.28
N GLY A 56 14.16 -3.77 -8.83
CA GLY A 56 13.52 -2.79 -9.71
C GLY A 56 14.50 -1.74 -10.24
N ILE A 57 15.39 -1.22 -9.39
CA ILE A 57 16.46 -0.30 -9.80
C ILE A 57 17.36 -0.95 -10.86
N SER A 58 17.83 -2.18 -10.63
CA SER A 58 18.69 -2.90 -11.58
C SER A 58 17.99 -3.19 -12.91
N LEU A 59 16.68 -3.43 -12.90
CA LEU A 59 15.87 -3.64 -14.10
C LEU A 59 15.47 -2.33 -14.80
N GLY A 60 15.77 -1.17 -14.21
CA GLY A 60 15.30 0.13 -14.72
C GLY A 60 13.78 0.32 -14.60
N TYR A 61 13.12 -0.38 -13.67
CA TYR A 61 11.68 -0.31 -13.46
C TYR A 61 11.30 0.51 -12.21
N PRO A 62 10.34 1.46 -12.31
CA PRO A 62 9.93 2.33 -11.19
C PRO A 62 9.05 1.60 -10.14
N ASN A 63 9.69 0.95 -9.16
CA ASN A 63 9.04 0.30 -8.00
C ASN A 63 8.87 1.24 -6.79
N THR A 64 8.25 2.40 -7.02
CA THR A 64 8.23 3.52 -6.06
C THR A 64 7.53 3.16 -4.74
N MET A 65 6.47 2.35 -4.76
CA MET A 65 5.74 1.95 -3.56
C MET A 65 6.55 1.01 -2.66
N MET A 66 7.26 0.03 -3.26
CA MET A 66 8.14 -0.87 -2.51
C MET A 66 9.26 -0.09 -1.82
N SER A 67 9.86 0.84 -2.56
CA SER A 67 10.94 1.69 -2.07
C SER A 67 10.47 2.65 -0.98
N SER A 68 9.32 3.32 -1.14
CA SER A 68 8.76 4.19 -0.09
C SER A 68 8.35 3.41 1.17
N ALA A 69 7.82 2.19 1.02
CA ALA A 69 7.52 1.32 2.16
C ALA A 69 8.79 0.91 2.94
N LEU A 70 9.89 0.62 2.25
CA LEU A 70 11.18 0.35 2.87
C LEU A 70 11.74 1.57 3.60
N GLN A 71 11.69 2.75 2.96
CA GLN A 71 12.15 4.00 3.56
C GLN A 71 11.33 4.37 4.81
N ALA A 72 10.00 4.15 4.80
CA ALA A 72 9.17 4.34 5.98
C ALA A 72 9.64 3.50 7.18
N ARG A 73 10.09 2.26 6.94
CA ARG A 73 10.68 1.41 7.98
C ARG A 73 11.99 1.99 8.48
N TYR A 74 12.89 2.42 7.60
CA TYR A 74 14.15 3.04 8.00
C TYR A 74 13.96 4.30 8.84
N VAL A 75 13.03 5.18 8.45
CA VAL A 75 12.65 6.36 9.25
C VAL A 75 12.09 5.95 10.61
N SER A 76 11.27 4.90 10.68
CA SER A 76 10.74 4.40 11.96
C SER A 76 11.86 3.96 12.91
N SER A 77 12.91 3.30 12.39
CA SER A 77 14.06 2.84 13.18
C SER A 77 14.88 4.00 13.77
N MET A 78 14.86 5.18 13.15
CA MET A 78 15.53 6.41 13.63
C MET A 78 14.81 7.07 14.83
N LYS A 79 14.30 6.28 15.80
CA LYS A 79 13.45 6.74 16.91
C LYS A 79 14.09 7.88 17.72
N VAL A 80 15.37 7.78 18.07
CA VAL A 80 16.08 8.81 18.84
C VAL A 80 16.06 10.14 18.11
N ALA A 81 16.40 10.14 16.81
CA ALA A 81 16.36 11.35 15.98
C ALA A 81 14.94 11.89 15.84
N ARG A 82 13.93 11.03 15.68
CA ARG A 82 12.51 11.45 15.62
C ARG A 82 12.05 12.13 16.91
N ILE A 83 12.39 11.58 18.08
CA ILE A 83 12.08 12.20 19.39
C ILE A 83 12.79 13.55 19.54
N GLN A 84 14.05 13.65 19.13
CA GLN A 84 14.80 14.92 19.21
C GLN A 84 14.20 15.98 18.29
N ASN A 85 13.86 15.60 17.06
CA ASN A 85 13.26 16.51 16.07
C ASN A 85 11.85 16.95 16.47
N SER A 86 11.01 16.09 17.04
CA SER A 86 9.64 16.46 17.45
C SER A 86 9.61 17.48 18.59
N LYS A 87 10.67 17.55 19.42
CA LYS A 87 10.82 18.62 20.42
C LYS A 87 11.13 19.98 19.80
N LYS A 88 11.79 19.99 18.64
CA LYS A 88 12.20 21.21 17.93
C LYS A 88 11.15 21.69 16.94
N PHE A 89 10.53 20.77 16.21
CA PHE A 89 9.54 21.03 15.18
C PHE A 89 8.17 20.52 15.65
N LYS A 90 7.28 21.44 16.02
CA LYS A 90 5.95 21.10 16.50
C LYS A 90 5.03 20.78 15.32
N THR A 91 4.35 19.65 15.38
CA THR A 91 3.28 19.31 14.45
C THR A 91 2.04 20.15 14.75
N PRO A 92 1.36 20.72 13.74
CA PRO A 92 0.11 21.44 13.93
C PRO A 92 -0.96 20.52 14.50
N THR A 93 -1.92 21.08 15.24
CA THR A 93 -3.13 20.34 15.60
C THR A 93 -3.88 20.00 14.32
N PRO A 94 -4.22 18.73 14.07
CA PRO A 94 -4.95 18.35 12.87
C PRO A 94 -6.26 19.13 12.75
N ARG A 95 -6.52 19.69 11.57
CA ARG A 95 -7.73 20.40 11.15
C ARG A 95 -8.15 19.85 9.79
N GLY A 96 -9.39 19.45 9.67
CA GLY A 96 -9.92 18.95 8.41
C GLY A 96 -11.10 18.01 8.62
N GLU A 97 -12.03 18.04 7.68
CA GLU A 97 -13.11 17.07 7.59
C GLU A 97 -12.72 16.06 6.51
N PHE A 98 -12.47 14.83 6.93
CA PHE A 98 -12.33 13.68 6.05
C PHE A 98 -13.22 12.56 6.55
N THR A 99 -13.63 11.67 5.64
CA THR A 99 -14.44 10.50 5.98
C THR A 99 -13.61 9.23 5.88
N THR A 100 -14.01 8.22 6.64
CA THR A 100 -13.42 6.88 6.55
C THR A 100 -13.58 6.28 5.16
N GLU A 101 -14.67 6.59 4.47
CA GLU A 101 -14.92 6.18 3.08
C GLU A 101 -13.93 6.82 2.09
N GLN A 102 -13.58 8.10 2.27
CA GLN A 102 -12.53 8.73 1.47
C GLN A 102 -11.19 8.01 1.65
N ILE A 103 -10.81 7.68 2.89
CA ILE A 103 -9.58 6.94 3.17
C ILE A 103 -9.63 5.54 2.55
N LYS A 104 -10.77 4.85 2.64
CA LYS A 104 -10.96 3.52 2.04
C LYS A 104 -10.70 3.53 0.54
N LYS A 105 -11.30 4.48 -0.19
CA LYS A 105 -11.08 4.66 -1.64
C LYS A 105 -9.60 4.87 -1.97
N CYS A 106 -8.90 5.69 -1.18
CA CYS A 106 -7.47 5.93 -1.35
C CYS A 106 -6.63 4.66 -1.07
N TYR A 107 -7.01 3.89 -0.05
CA TYR A 107 -6.39 2.61 0.28
C TYR A 107 -6.54 1.61 -0.87
N ASP A 108 -7.75 1.44 -1.40
CA ASP A 108 -8.02 0.52 -2.50
C ASP A 108 -7.25 0.92 -3.76
N LEU A 109 -7.26 2.21 -4.12
CA LEU A 109 -6.49 2.71 -5.26
C LEU A 109 -4.99 2.51 -5.09
N SER A 110 -4.43 2.84 -3.92
CA SER A 110 -3.01 2.64 -3.63
C SER A 110 -2.62 1.17 -3.70
N ARG A 111 -3.50 0.27 -3.24
CA ARG A 111 -3.29 -1.17 -3.30
C ARG A 111 -3.25 -1.68 -4.74
N TRP A 112 -4.11 -1.18 -5.63
CA TRP A 112 -4.07 -1.51 -7.06
C TRP A 112 -2.77 -1.02 -7.72
N ILE A 113 -2.33 0.22 -7.43
CA ILE A 113 -1.05 0.72 -7.92
C ILE A 113 0.13 -0.15 -7.44
N ASN A 114 0.12 -0.55 -6.17
CA ASN A 114 1.16 -1.41 -5.60
C ASN A 114 1.27 -2.76 -6.34
N HIS A 115 0.14 -3.41 -6.59
CA HIS A 115 0.13 -4.68 -7.31
C HIS A 115 0.52 -4.51 -8.77
N HIS A 116 0.05 -3.44 -9.43
CA HIS A 116 0.49 -3.12 -10.79
C HIS A 116 2.01 -2.99 -10.88
N GLN A 117 2.63 -2.21 -9.98
CA GLN A 117 4.09 -2.08 -9.96
C GLN A 117 4.80 -3.43 -9.77
N GLY A 118 4.26 -4.30 -8.90
CA GLY A 118 4.82 -5.64 -8.70
C GLY A 118 4.73 -6.53 -9.93
N PHE A 119 3.55 -6.61 -10.56
CA PHE A 119 3.34 -7.45 -11.73
C PHE A 119 4.08 -6.93 -12.98
N GLU A 120 4.12 -5.62 -13.21
CA GLU A 120 4.91 -5.05 -14.31
C GLU A 120 6.41 -5.27 -14.11
N MET A 121 6.90 -5.17 -12.86
CA MET A 121 8.30 -5.52 -12.55
C MET A 121 8.59 -6.99 -12.90
N LEU A 122 7.65 -7.90 -12.64
CA LEU A 122 7.76 -9.30 -13.07
C LEU A 122 7.78 -9.41 -14.61
N THR A 123 6.91 -8.69 -15.32
CA THR A 123 6.91 -8.66 -16.79
C THR A 123 8.25 -8.18 -17.36
N VAL A 124 8.83 -7.13 -16.78
CA VAL A 124 10.16 -6.61 -17.17
C VAL A 124 11.25 -7.63 -16.89
N ALA A 125 11.26 -8.23 -15.69
CA ALA A 125 12.19 -9.30 -15.34
C ALA A 125 12.07 -10.51 -16.27
N SER A 126 10.84 -10.92 -16.59
CA SER A 126 10.52 -12.03 -17.49
C SER A 126 11.18 -11.83 -18.85
N LYS A 127 11.07 -10.63 -19.42
CA LYS A 127 11.71 -10.27 -20.68
C LYS A 127 13.24 -10.22 -20.57
N ALA A 128 13.77 -9.57 -19.53
CA ALA A 128 15.20 -9.36 -19.34
C ALA A 128 15.96 -10.68 -19.11
N TYR A 129 15.36 -11.63 -18.41
CA TYR A 129 15.97 -12.91 -18.05
C TYR A 129 15.46 -14.09 -18.89
N HIS A 130 14.63 -13.82 -19.89
CA HIS A 130 13.99 -14.84 -20.72
C HIS A 130 13.23 -15.88 -19.89
N TRP A 131 12.59 -15.44 -18.80
CA TRP A 131 11.65 -16.27 -18.07
C TRP A 131 10.30 -16.20 -18.80
N GLU A 132 9.62 -17.33 -18.96
CA GLU A 132 8.31 -17.41 -19.60
C GLU A 132 7.22 -17.35 -18.51
N LEU A 133 7.21 -16.27 -17.71
CA LEU A 133 6.30 -16.16 -16.57
C LEU A 133 4.85 -15.98 -17.03
N ASN A 134 3.96 -16.79 -16.45
CA ASN A 134 2.52 -16.59 -16.57
C ASN A 134 2.00 -15.81 -15.35
N LEU A 135 1.57 -14.56 -15.56
CA LEU A 135 1.11 -13.70 -14.46
C LEU A 135 -0.15 -14.23 -13.76
N SER A 136 -1.02 -14.95 -14.48
CA SER A 136 -2.21 -15.58 -13.90
C SER A 136 -1.82 -16.70 -12.92
N GLU A 137 -0.82 -17.51 -13.28
CA GLU A 137 -0.29 -18.56 -12.40
C GLU A 137 0.45 -17.97 -11.20
N VAL A 138 1.23 -16.90 -11.38
CA VAL A 138 1.86 -16.17 -10.27
C VAL A 138 0.82 -15.65 -9.29
N ALA A 139 -0.27 -15.04 -9.80
CA ALA A 139 -1.38 -14.58 -8.97
C ALA A 139 -2.05 -15.75 -8.22
N ALA A 140 -2.25 -16.89 -8.87
CA ALA A 140 -2.87 -18.06 -8.25
C ALA A 140 -2.03 -18.59 -7.07
N VAL A 141 -0.71 -18.65 -7.22
CA VAL A 141 0.19 -19.04 -6.12
C VAL A 141 0.14 -18.04 -4.96
N TRP A 142 -0.04 -16.75 -5.23
CA TRP A 142 -0.14 -15.73 -4.19
C TRP A 142 -1.54 -15.60 -3.55
N ALA A 143 -2.58 -16.13 -4.19
CA ALA A 143 -3.94 -16.12 -3.68
C ALA A 143 -4.14 -17.12 -2.54
N GLU A 144 -3.29 -18.15 -2.43
CA GLU A 144 -3.38 -19.15 -1.37
C GLU A 144 -2.07 -19.24 -0.56
N GLY A 145 -2.21 -19.41 0.77
CA GLY A 145 -1.08 -19.62 1.68
C GLY A 145 -0.13 -18.43 1.92
N CYS A 146 -0.10 -17.45 1.03
CA CYS A 146 0.79 -16.28 1.12
C CYS A 146 0.23 -15.17 2.03
N ILE A 147 1.11 -14.35 2.62
CA ILE A 147 0.73 -13.20 3.47
C ILE A 147 -0.10 -12.17 2.71
N ILE A 148 0.11 -12.04 1.39
CA ILE A 148 -0.58 -11.07 0.53
C ILE A 148 -1.90 -11.61 -0.06
N LYS A 149 -2.34 -12.80 0.36
CA LYS A 149 -3.60 -13.40 -0.12
C LYS A 149 -4.79 -12.48 0.11
N SER A 150 -5.62 -12.34 -0.91
CA SER A 150 -6.73 -11.38 -0.90
C SER A 150 -7.63 -11.49 -2.13
N ASP A 151 -8.85 -10.93 -2.05
CA ASP A 151 -9.81 -10.88 -3.16
C ASP A 151 -9.26 -10.16 -4.41
N LEU A 152 -8.33 -9.20 -4.23
CA LEU A 152 -7.64 -8.57 -5.35
C LEU A 152 -6.73 -9.57 -6.08
N MET A 153 -6.10 -10.49 -5.35
CA MET A 153 -5.27 -11.52 -5.97
C MET A 153 -6.14 -12.49 -6.78
N ASP A 154 -7.32 -12.87 -6.27
CA ASP A 154 -8.30 -13.67 -7.02
C ASP A 154 -8.75 -12.95 -8.30
N THR A 155 -8.96 -11.63 -8.20
CA THR A 155 -9.23 -10.78 -9.37
C THR A 155 -8.08 -10.83 -10.37
N CYS A 156 -6.82 -10.77 -9.91
CA CYS A 156 -5.64 -10.84 -10.77
C CYS A 156 -5.54 -12.17 -11.52
N ILE A 157 -5.93 -13.31 -10.92
CA ILE A 157 -5.94 -14.61 -11.60
C ILE A 157 -6.76 -14.54 -12.89
N THR A 158 -7.99 -14.05 -12.79
CA THR A 158 -8.91 -13.97 -13.94
C THR A 158 -8.55 -12.85 -14.91
N LEU A 159 -8.11 -11.70 -14.40
CA LEU A 159 -7.74 -10.54 -15.20
C LEU A 159 -6.53 -10.86 -16.09
N PHE A 160 -5.50 -11.54 -15.56
CA PHE A 160 -4.29 -11.87 -16.31
C PHE A 160 -4.47 -12.97 -17.38
N GLN A 161 -5.66 -13.57 -17.48
CA GLN A 161 -6.00 -14.45 -18.61
C GLN A 161 -6.35 -13.66 -19.88
N LYS A 162 -6.68 -12.37 -19.76
CA LYS A 162 -7.15 -11.52 -20.85
C LYS A 162 -6.31 -10.26 -21.02
N GLU A 163 -5.92 -9.65 -19.90
CA GLU A 163 -5.18 -8.39 -19.85
C GLU A 163 -3.78 -8.63 -19.33
N HIS A 164 -2.81 -7.80 -19.74
CA HIS A 164 -1.45 -7.87 -19.20
C HIS A 164 -1.14 -6.80 -18.16
N SER A 165 -2.07 -5.86 -17.94
CA SER A 165 -1.84 -4.73 -17.05
C SER A 165 -3.06 -4.38 -16.22
N LEU A 166 -2.86 -4.27 -14.90
CA LEU A 166 -3.91 -3.84 -13.97
C LEU A 166 -4.40 -2.41 -14.26
N LEU A 167 -3.51 -1.48 -14.66
CA LEU A 167 -3.89 -0.09 -14.93
C LEU A 167 -4.77 0.07 -16.18
N GLN A 168 -4.63 -0.82 -17.15
CA GLN A 168 -5.40 -0.76 -18.40
C GLN A 168 -6.75 -1.45 -18.28
N SER A 169 -7.01 -2.13 -17.17
CA SER A 169 -8.22 -2.91 -16.96
C SER A 169 -9.45 -2.03 -16.64
N ASP A 170 -10.62 -2.44 -17.14
CA ASP A 170 -11.90 -1.79 -16.81
C ASP A 170 -12.18 -1.70 -15.30
N PRO A 171 -11.90 -2.74 -14.47
CA PRO A 171 -12.10 -2.65 -13.03
C PRO A 171 -11.27 -1.54 -12.37
N PHE A 172 -10.03 -1.33 -12.80
CA PHE A 172 -9.22 -0.23 -12.28
C PHE A 172 -9.77 1.13 -12.70
N LYS A 173 -10.24 1.25 -13.95
CA LYS A 173 -10.87 2.49 -14.44
C LYS A 173 -12.08 2.88 -13.60
N VAL A 174 -12.97 1.92 -13.30
CA VAL A 174 -14.14 2.13 -12.44
C VAL A 174 -13.72 2.54 -11.02
N LEU A 175 -12.74 1.86 -10.44
CA LEU A 175 -12.22 2.20 -9.11
C LEU A 175 -11.64 3.62 -9.07
N LEU A 176 -10.88 4.00 -10.09
CA LEU A 176 -10.28 5.32 -10.22
C LEU A 176 -11.33 6.42 -10.34
N ASP A 177 -12.31 6.26 -11.22
CA ASP A 177 -13.37 7.24 -11.42
C ASP A 177 -14.16 7.48 -10.13
N GLY A 178 -14.33 6.43 -9.32
CA GLY A 178 -15.04 6.49 -8.05
C GLY A 178 -14.23 7.03 -6.86
N GLY A 179 -12.92 7.23 -6.97
CA GLY A 179 -12.06 7.58 -5.83
C GLY A 179 -10.95 8.61 -6.07
N LYS A 180 -10.74 9.06 -7.31
CA LYS A 180 -9.65 9.99 -7.65
C LYS A 180 -9.78 11.36 -6.97
N GLU A 181 -11.00 11.88 -6.88
CA GLU A 181 -11.23 13.19 -6.25
C GLU A 181 -10.99 13.12 -4.74
N GLU A 182 -11.48 12.06 -4.10
CA GLU A 182 -11.22 11.74 -2.70
C GLU A 182 -9.73 11.56 -2.43
N TRP A 183 -9.00 10.94 -3.36
CA TRP A 183 -7.55 10.79 -3.24
C TRP A 183 -6.83 12.13 -3.18
N LYS A 184 -7.19 13.09 -4.04
CA LYS A 184 -6.63 14.44 -3.98
C LYS A 184 -6.94 15.12 -2.65
N ILE A 185 -8.18 15.03 -2.18
CA ILE A 185 -8.61 15.64 -0.92
C ILE A 185 -7.80 15.07 0.25
N ILE A 186 -7.68 13.75 0.36
CA ILE A 186 -6.92 13.11 1.44
C ILE A 186 -5.44 13.50 1.40
N LEU A 187 -4.82 13.57 0.22
CA LEU A 187 -3.42 14.00 0.11
C LEU A 187 -3.23 15.46 0.51
N GLN A 188 -4.13 16.36 0.10
CA GLN A 188 -4.10 17.77 0.50
C GLN A 188 -4.28 17.92 2.01
N GLN A 189 -5.24 17.20 2.60
CA GLN A 189 -5.47 17.20 4.04
C GLN A 189 -4.26 16.65 4.80
N ALA A 190 -3.64 15.57 4.32
CA ALA A 190 -2.45 15.01 4.95
C ALA A 190 -1.28 15.99 4.94
N VAL A 191 -1.04 16.69 3.82
CA VAL A 191 0.00 17.72 3.73
C VAL A 191 -0.32 18.90 4.65
N ALA A 192 -1.55 19.41 4.63
CA ALA A 192 -1.98 20.52 5.48
C ALA A 192 -1.86 20.22 6.98
N ASN A 193 -1.98 18.94 7.35
CA ASN A 193 -1.91 18.45 8.73
C ASN A 193 -0.57 17.80 9.10
N GLU A 194 0.44 17.87 8.22
CA GLU A 194 1.76 17.25 8.42
C GLU A 194 1.70 15.74 8.75
N VAL A 195 0.70 15.03 8.22
CA VAL A 195 0.56 13.58 8.35
C VAL A 195 1.31 12.90 7.21
N SER A 196 2.29 12.07 7.54
CA SER A 196 3.05 11.33 6.54
C SER A 196 2.20 10.20 5.93
N LEU A 197 1.91 10.32 4.63
CA LEU A 197 1.27 9.29 3.81
C LEU A 197 2.22 8.80 2.71
N ILE A 198 3.51 8.63 3.02
CA ILE A 198 4.59 8.46 2.03
C ILE A 198 4.31 7.41 0.94
N THR A 199 3.74 6.25 1.30
CA THR A 199 3.42 5.19 0.34
C THR A 199 2.23 5.53 -0.55
N MET A 200 1.18 6.12 0.01
CA MET A 200 -0.01 6.57 -0.73
C MET A 200 0.30 7.77 -1.63
N GLN A 201 1.18 8.68 -1.18
CA GLN A 201 1.72 9.76 -2.02
C GLN A 201 2.56 9.20 -3.16
N SER A 202 3.42 8.21 -2.88
CA SER A 202 4.21 7.53 -3.91
C SER A 202 3.34 6.84 -4.98
N ALA A 203 2.24 6.21 -4.55
CA ALA A 203 1.26 5.60 -5.44
C ALA A 203 0.62 6.65 -6.36
N TRP A 204 0.16 7.76 -5.79
CA TRP A 204 -0.40 8.88 -6.55
C TRP A 204 0.61 9.46 -7.55
N SER A 205 1.83 9.80 -7.10
CA SER A 205 2.87 10.37 -7.95
C SER A 205 3.24 9.45 -9.11
N TYR A 206 3.37 8.14 -8.86
CA TYR A 206 3.57 7.16 -9.92
C TYR A 206 2.41 7.16 -10.91
N PHE A 207 1.18 7.06 -10.41
CA PHE A 207 -0.01 7.01 -11.26
C PHE A 207 -0.14 8.26 -12.13
N ILE A 208 0.07 9.46 -11.56
CA ILE A 208 0.03 10.71 -12.32
C ILE A 208 1.12 10.75 -13.40
N ALA A 209 2.33 10.29 -13.09
CA ALA A 209 3.44 10.29 -14.05
C ALA A 209 3.17 9.35 -15.23
N ILE A 210 2.78 8.10 -14.97
CA ILE A 210 2.65 7.08 -16.01
C ILE A 210 1.48 7.33 -16.98
N LYS A 211 0.46 8.10 -16.56
CA LYS A 211 -0.70 8.43 -17.40
C LYS A 211 -0.56 9.73 -18.20
N THR A 212 0.55 10.45 -18.05
CA THR A 212 0.77 11.76 -18.67
C THR A 212 1.65 11.59 -19.91
N GLU A 213 1.22 12.17 -21.03
CA GLU A 213 1.95 12.18 -22.31
C GLU A 213 3.16 13.13 -22.28
#